data_AF-A0A158E9W4-F1
#
_entry.id   AF-A0A158E9W4-F1
#
_cell.length_a   1.000
_cell.length_b   1.000
_cell.length_c   1.000
_cell.angle_alpha   90.00
_cell.angle_beta   90.00
_cell.angle_gamma   90.00
#
_symmetry.space_group_name_H-M   'P 1'
#
loop_
_entity.id
_entity.type
_entity.pdbx_description
1 polymer ?
#
loop_
_entity_poly.entity_id
_entity_poly.type
_entity_poly.pdbx_seq_one_letter_code
_entity_poly.pdbx_strand_id
1 'polypeptide(L)'
;MACSNKTCQNQSNDQAPVNKLGECRSCHDARMSAIGSNLIQLPHRVIEWFRQAEQNYGKNCFYSMDLQKIILEKNAGKLQELGLGGMDFKARIKLANNGKTDGFLATSKDFALMANERPSVAIRAFINGQLTVCECECMIKAVFFNSLCDLVGEDVFDIVFANLRIATGGGVEDAFIDQQRIKISESDCNAGDWTFVAHTTESALQFRELAEKKKTGGSASGWNVICVSGGGALQNTYLGFGLSGGNAAPKTLQQIKSAMIQECGGDPNSRGWDLYLHFRRRLNANRFLQWVRNELQII
;
A
#
# COMPACT_ATOMS: atom_id res chain seq x y z
N MET A 1 0.15 4.99 30.57
CA MET A 1 -0.71 5.66 31.56
C MET A 1 -2.04 5.94 30.90
N ALA A 2 -3.13 5.31 31.34
CA ALA A 2 -4.46 5.56 30.78
C ALA A 2 -5.05 6.80 31.45
N CYS A 3 -5.21 7.89 30.70
CA CYS A 3 -6.04 9.01 31.13
C CYS A 3 -7.48 8.48 31.21
N SER A 4 -7.98 8.25 32.43
CA SER A 4 -9.35 7.77 32.60
C SER A 4 -10.33 8.92 32.31
N ASN A 5 -11.50 8.63 31.72
CA ASN A 5 -12.57 9.61 31.51
C ASN A 5 -12.98 10.33 32.80
N LYS A 6 -12.76 9.72 33.99
CA LYS A 6 -13.00 10.34 35.30
C LYS A 6 -12.08 11.54 35.58
N THR A 7 -10.89 11.59 34.98
CA THR A 7 -9.94 12.71 35.13
C THR A 7 -10.42 13.95 34.38
N CYS A 8 -11.17 13.78 33.29
CA CYS A 8 -11.78 14.88 32.53
C CYS A 8 -13.05 15.41 33.20
N GLN A 9 -13.83 14.54 33.87
CA GLN A 9 -15.11 14.93 34.47
C GLN A 9 -14.99 15.83 35.71
N ASN A 10 -13.84 15.85 36.40
CA ASN A 10 -13.63 16.75 37.54
C ASN A 10 -13.21 18.18 37.13
N GLN A 11 -13.10 18.47 35.83
CA GLN A 11 -12.95 19.82 35.28
C GLN A 11 -14.24 20.31 34.59
N SER A 12 -15.41 19.83 35.04
CA SER A 12 -16.72 20.32 34.62
C SER A 12 -16.99 21.74 35.15
N ASN A 13 -16.31 22.72 34.55
CA ASN A 13 -17.00 23.90 34.07
C ASN A 13 -17.23 23.66 32.58
N ASP A 14 -18.49 23.73 32.14
CA ASP A 14 -19.05 23.30 30.85
C ASP A 14 -18.52 24.00 29.57
N GLN A 15 -17.25 24.40 29.49
CA GLN A 15 -16.68 25.08 28.32
C GLN A 15 -15.20 24.75 28.02
N ALA A 16 -14.62 23.71 28.62
CA ALA A 16 -13.26 23.33 28.26
C ALA A 16 -13.22 22.84 26.79
N PRO A 17 -12.40 23.44 25.91
CA PRO A 17 -12.35 23.04 24.51
C PRO A 17 -11.87 21.59 24.40
N VAL A 18 -12.59 20.79 23.62
CA VAL A 18 -12.32 19.37 23.41
C VAL A 18 -11.99 19.10 21.95
N ASN A 19 -11.22 18.05 21.69
CA ASN A 19 -10.94 17.66 20.31
C ASN A 19 -12.12 16.89 19.69
N LYS A 20 -11.98 16.48 18.42
CA LYS A 20 -12.97 15.67 17.70
C LYS A 20 -13.28 14.31 18.33
N LEU A 21 -12.47 13.84 19.29
CA LEU A 21 -12.71 12.63 20.08
C LEU A 21 -13.41 12.92 21.43
N GLY A 22 -13.74 14.18 21.72
CA GLY A 22 -14.26 14.60 23.02
C GLY A 22 -13.21 14.64 24.13
N GLU A 23 -11.92 14.60 23.78
CA GLU A 23 -10.82 14.60 24.74
C GLU A 23 -10.40 16.03 25.09
N CYS A 24 -10.08 16.26 26.36
CA CYS A 24 -9.44 17.50 26.78
C CYS A 24 -7.97 17.56 26.30
N ARG A 25 -7.35 18.75 26.35
CA ARG A 25 -5.96 18.96 25.90
C ARG A 25 -4.97 17.96 26.49
N SER A 26 -5.03 17.67 27.80
CA SER A 26 -4.09 16.75 28.44
C SER A 26 -4.17 15.32 27.90
N CYS A 27 -5.39 14.83 27.61
CA CYS A 27 -5.62 13.52 27.02
C CYS A 27 -5.16 13.48 25.56
N HIS A 28 -5.44 14.55 24.79
CA HIS A 28 -4.95 14.70 23.42
C HIS A 28 -3.42 14.65 23.37
N ASP A 29 -2.72 15.43 24.21
CA ASP A 29 -1.27 15.48 24.24
C ASP A 29 -0.65 14.12 24.63
N ALA A 30 -1.23 13.45 25.63
CA ALA A 30 -0.81 12.11 26.02
C ALA A 30 -0.97 11.10 24.88
N ARG A 31 -2.07 11.16 24.12
CA ARG A 31 -2.30 10.31 22.95
C ARG A 31 -1.28 10.60 21.84
N MET A 32 -1.03 11.88 21.53
CA MET A 32 -0.04 12.26 20.51
C MET A 32 1.36 11.80 20.89
N SER A 33 1.72 11.86 22.17
CA SER A 33 2.98 11.31 22.69
C SER A 33 3.05 9.79 22.53
N ALA A 34 1.96 9.07 22.77
CA ALA A 34 1.89 7.63 22.59
C ALA A 34 2.06 7.21 21.12
N ILE A 35 1.35 7.88 20.19
CA ILE A 35 1.53 7.66 18.75
C ILE A 35 2.99 7.94 18.36
N GLY A 36 3.56 9.05 18.83
CA GLY A 36 4.95 9.41 18.54
C GLY A 36 5.95 8.36 19.00
N SER A 37 5.71 7.76 20.16
CA SER A 37 6.56 6.68 20.70
C SER A 37 6.44 5.38 19.88
N ASN A 38 5.27 5.10 19.33
CA ASN A 38 5.02 3.89 18.55
C ASN A 38 5.51 3.97 17.10
N LEU A 39 5.88 5.16 16.59
CA LEU A 39 6.35 5.33 15.21
C LEU A 39 7.59 4.50 14.87
N ILE A 40 8.39 4.14 15.88
CA ILE A 40 9.54 3.23 15.71
C ILE A 40 9.13 1.83 15.21
N GLN A 41 7.88 1.41 15.47
CA GLN A 41 7.35 0.12 15.04
C GLN A 41 6.78 0.13 13.62
N LEU A 42 6.64 1.31 13.00
CA LEU A 42 5.97 1.44 11.70
C LEU A 42 6.64 0.58 10.61
N PRO A 43 7.98 0.52 10.48
CA PRO A 43 8.62 -0.38 9.52
C PRO A 43 8.18 -1.84 9.65
N HIS A 44 8.12 -2.33 10.89
CA HIS A 44 7.70 -3.72 11.17
C HIS A 44 6.25 -3.96 10.73
N ARG A 45 5.34 -3.03 11.06
CA ARG A 45 3.91 -3.11 10.69
C ARG A 45 3.70 -3.09 9.17
N VAL A 46 4.44 -2.24 8.45
CA VAL A 46 4.41 -2.20 6.98
C VAL A 46 4.83 -3.54 6.38
N ILE A 47 5.92 -4.12 6.87
CA ILE A 47 6.41 -5.43 6.41
C ILE A 47 5.39 -6.55 6.71
N GLU A 48 4.77 -6.52 7.90
CA GLU A 48 3.75 -7.50 8.31
C GLU A 48 2.51 -7.44 7.42
N TRP A 49 1.95 -6.24 7.22
CA TRP A 49 0.81 -6.05 6.32
C TRP A 49 1.14 -6.38 4.86
N PHE A 50 2.37 -6.10 4.41
CA PHE A 50 2.79 -6.48 3.07
C PHE A 50 2.81 -8.00 2.91
N ARG A 51 3.37 -8.73 3.88
CA ARG A 51 3.39 -10.21 3.85
C ARG A 51 1.98 -10.78 3.79
N GLN A 52 1.06 -10.23 4.58
CA GLN A 52 -0.33 -10.63 4.55
C GLN A 52 -0.98 -10.39 3.19
N ALA A 53 -0.77 -9.21 2.60
CA ALA A 53 -1.27 -8.90 1.26
C ALA A 53 -0.67 -9.84 0.19
N GLU A 54 0.61 -10.18 0.28
CA GLU A 54 1.28 -11.10 -0.67
C GLU A 54 0.79 -12.54 -0.51
N GLN A 55 0.42 -12.98 0.70
CA GLN A 55 -0.20 -14.29 0.94
C GLN A 55 -1.64 -14.38 0.40
N ASN A 56 -2.32 -13.23 0.31
CA ASN A 56 -3.66 -13.09 -0.27
C ASN A 56 -3.62 -12.81 -1.78
N TYR A 57 -2.48 -12.41 -2.31
CA TYR A 57 -2.27 -12.23 -3.75
C TYR A 57 -2.42 -13.57 -4.49
N GLY A 58 -3.23 -13.55 -5.56
CA GLY A 58 -3.63 -14.75 -6.31
C GLY A 58 -4.80 -15.53 -5.69
N LYS A 59 -5.24 -15.19 -4.48
CA LYS A 59 -6.46 -15.73 -3.85
C LYS A 59 -7.58 -14.69 -3.88
N ASN A 60 -7.37 -13.58 -3.20
CA ASN A 60 -8.36 -12.51 -3.06
C ASN A 60 -7.85 -11.21 -3.69
N CYS A 61 -6.54 -11.06 -3.92
CA CYS A 61 -5.97 -9.86 -4.53
C CYS A 61 -5.37 -10.17 -5.91
N PHE A 62 -5.68 -9.35 -6.92
CA PHE A 62 -5.19 -9.52 -8.30
C PHE A 62 -4.76 -8.19 -8.90
N TYR A 63 -3.79 -8.23 -9.81
CA TYR A 63 -3.66 -7.13 -10.78
C TYR A 63 -4.72 -7.25 -11.87
N SER A 64 -5.16 -6.10 -12.38
CA SER A 64 -6.11 -6.03 -13.49
C SER A 64 -5.65 -6.87 -14.69
N MET A 65 -4.35 -6.83 -15.01
CA MET A 65 -3.74 -7.61 -16.09
C MET A 65 -3.69 -9.12 -15.80
N ASP A 66 -3.44 -9.54 -14.55
CA ASP A 66 -3.46 -10.96 -14.18
C ASP A 66 -4.87 -11.52 -14.32
N LEU A 67 -5.88 -10.77 -13.87
CA LEU A 67 -7.26 -11.17 -14.02
C LEU A 67 -7.67 -11.21 -15.49
N GLN A 68 -7.26 -10.22 -16.30
CA GLN A 68 -7.47 -10.26 -17.75
C GLN A 68 -6.80 -11.50 -18.38
N LYS A 69 -5.57 -11.84 -17.99
CA LYS A 69 -4.87 -13.03 -18.45
C LYS A 69 -5.61 -14.32 -18.05
N ILE A 70 -6.06 -14.44 -16.80
CA ILE A 70 -6.88 -15.57 -16.33
C ILE A 70 -8.20 -15.67 -17.12
N ILE A 71 -8.84 -14.54 -17.41
CA ILE A 71 -10.06 -14.46 -18.22
C ILE A 71 -9.79 -14.91 -19.67
N LEU A 72 -8.67 -14.49 -20.26
CA LEU A 72 -8.31 -14.73 -21.66
C LEU A 72 -7.73 -16.13 -21.92
N GLU A 73 -6.92 -16.67 -21.00
CA GLU A 73 -6.13 -17.90 -21.20
C GLU A 73 -6.88 -19.20 -20.89
N LYS A 74 -8.14 -19.13 -20.43
CA LYS A 74 -8.98 -20.20 -19.88
C LYS A 74 -8.68 -20.51 -18.42
N ASN A 75 -9.71 -20.41 -17.57
CA ASN A 75 -10.06 -21.42 -16.58
C ASN A 75 -11.45 -21.16 -15.98
N ALA A 76 -12.46 -21.96 -16.34
CA ALA A 76 -13.75 -21.94 -15.65
C ALA A 76 -13.62 -22.36 -14.18
N GLY A 77 -12.69 -23.27 -13.87
CA GLY A 77 -12.42 -23.77 -12.51
C GLY A 77 -11.86 -22.70 -11.56
N LYS A 78 -10.77 -22.02 -11.93
CA LYS A 78 -10.25 -20.89 -11.13
C LYS A 78 -11.25 -19.74 -11.01
N LEU A 79 -12.07 -19.48 -12.03
CA LEU A 79 -13.11 -18.45 -11.94
C LEU A 79 -14.28 -18.89 -11.03
N GLN A 80 -14.60 -20.19 -10.96
CA GLN A 80 -15.55 -20.75 -9.97
C GLN A 80 -15.00 -20.64 -8.54
N GLU A 81 -13.72 -20.96 -8.32
CA GLU A 81 -13.05 -20.81 -7.01
C GLU A 81 -13.07 -19.36 -6.53
N LEU A 82 -12.95 -18.39 -7.44
CA LEU A 82 -13.05 -16.96 -7.16
C LEU A 82 -14.50 -16.43 -7.05
N GLY A 83 -15.52 -17.30 -7.13
CA GLY A 83 -16.94 -16.90 -7.11
C GLY A 83 -17.40 -16.12 -8.35
N LEU A 84 -16.57 -16.03 -9.39
CA LEU A 84 -16.84 -15.31 -10.65
C LEU A 84 -17.39 -16.22 -11.76
N GLY A 85 -17.52 -17.52 -11.49
CA GLY A 85 -17.91 -18.55 -12.46
C GLY A 85 -19.27 -18.32 -13.14
N GLY A 86 -20.21 -17.61 -12.49
CA GLY A 86 -21.54 -17.32 -13.00
C GLY A 86 -21.72 -15.97 -13.71
N MET A 87 -20.71 -15.08 -13.73
CA MET A 87 -20.85 -13.76 -14.34
C MET A 87 -20.69 -13.83 -15.87
N ASP A 88 -21.38 -12.96 -16.63
CA ASP A 88 -21.13 -12.87 -18.07
C ASP A 88 -19.72 -12.29 -18.37
N PHE A 89 -19.18 -12.56 -19.57
CA PHE A 89 -17.82 -12.14 -19.95
C PHE A 89 -17.61 -10.61 -19.92
N LYS A 90 -18.63 -9.80 -20.28
CA LYS A 90 -18.56 -8.34 -20.22
C LYS A 90 -18.58 -7.84 -18.77
N ALA A 91 -19.35 -8.48 -17.90
CA ALA A 91 -19.35 -8.21 -16.46
C ALA A 91 -18.00 -8.57 -15.82
N ARG A 92 -17.35 -9.66 -16.24
CA ARG A 92 -15.99 -10.03 -15.80
C ARG A 92 -14.94 -9.01 -16.23
N ILE A 93 -15.00 -8.53 -17.48
CA ILE A 93 -14.14 -7.44 -17.97
C ILE A 93 -14.41 -6.15 -17.19
N LYS A 94 -15.68 -5.84 -16.88
CA LYS A 94 -16.06 -4.68 -16.07
C LYS A 94 -15.53 -4.78 -14.64
N LEU A 95 -15.48 -5.99 -14.06
CA LEU A 95 -14.95 -6.26 -12.72
C LEU A 95 -13.41 -6.21 -12.70
N ALA A 96 -12.75 -6.66 -13.77
CA ALA A 96 -11.31 -6.46 -13.96
C ALA A 96 -10.92 -4.98 -14.12
N ASN A 97 -11.85 -4.16 -14.62
CA ASN A 97 -11.63 -2.73 -14.85
C ASN A 97 -12.21 -1.80 -13.75
N ASN A 98 -12.98 -2.33 -12.78
CA ASN A 98 -13.62 -1.57 -11.70
C ASN A 98 -13.77 -2.44 -10.43
N GLY A 99 -12.67 -3.04 -9.96
CA GLY A 99 -12.70 -4.05 -8.88
C GLY A 99 -13.62 -3.67 -7.72
N LYS A 100 -14.54 -4.56 -7.34
CA LYS A 100 -15.25 -4.38 -6.05
C LYS A 100 -14.24 -4.65 -4.94
N THR A 101 -14.25 -3.82 -3.92
CA THR A 101 -13.53 -4.05 -2.67
C THR A 101 -14.46 -3.60 -1.56
N ASP A 102 -14.65 -4.41 -0.54
CA ASP A 102 -15.61 -4.11 0.53
C ASP A 102 -15.30 -2.74 1.14
N GLY A 103 -16.31 -1.88 1.21
CA GLY A 103 -16.20 -0.51 1.72
C GLY A 103 -15.68 0.55 0.73
N PHE A 104 -15.28 0.18 -0.49
CA PHE A 104 -14.79 1.12 -1.50
C PHE A 104 -15.59 1.08 -2.81
N LEU A 105 -15.83 2.27 -3.37
CA LEU A 105 -16.26 2.45 -4.74
C LEU A 105 -15.03 2.58 -5.65
N ALA A 106 -14.82 1.59 -6.52
CA ALA A 106 -13.79 1.69 -7.55
C ALA A 106 -14.25 2.57 -8.72
N THR A 107 -13.43 3.56 -9.05
CA THR A 107 -13.60 4.42 -10.23
C THR A 107 -12.31 4.35 -11.07
N SER A 108 -12.34 3.57 -12.14
CA SER A 108 -11.14 3.25 -12.93
C SER A 108 -10.05 2.57 -12.09
N LYS A 109 -8.90 3.21 -11.86
CA LYS A 109 -7.77 2.68 -11.08
C LYS A 109 -7.80 3.08 -9.60
N ASP A 110 -8.74 3.93 -9.21
CA ASP A 110 -8.81 4.52 -7.89
C ASP A 110 -9.98 3.97 -7.07
N PHE A 111 -9.84 3.99 -5.75
CA PHE A 111 -10.82 3.50 -4.79
C PHE A 111 -11.17 4.63 -3.84
N ALA A 112 -12.43 5.05 -3.84
CA ALA A 112 -12.96 6.05 -2.90
C ALA A 112 -13.82 5.35 -1.85
N LEU A 113 -13.66 5.72 -0.58
CA LEU A 113 -14.49 5.18 0.50
C LEU A 113 -15.98 5.39 0.19
N MET A 114 -16.80 4.36 0.41
CA MET A 114 -18.25 4.49 0.24
C MET A 114 -18.86 5.34 1.36
N ALA A 115 -20.01 5.97 1.07
CA ALA A 115 -20.73 6.75 2.07
C ALA A 115 -21.10 5.88 3.27
N ASN A 116 -20.87 6.40 4.48
CA ASN A 116 -21.15 5.77 5.77
C ASN A 116 -20.28 4.54 6.12
N GLU A 117 -19.26 4.22 5.32
CA GLU A 117 -18.29 3.19 5.69
C GLU A 117 -17.25 3.71 6.66
N ARG A 118 -16.76 2.83 7.54
CA ARG A 118 -15.64 3.14 8.44
C ARG A 118 -14.30 2.93 7.70
N PRO A 119 -13.44 3.96 7.59
CA PRO A 119 -12.15 3.84 6.89
C PRO A 119 -11.30 2.65 7.37
N SER A 120 -11.23 2.41 8.69
CA SER A 120 -10.50 1.31 9.31
C SER A 120 -11.01 -0.06 8.88
N VAL A 121 -12.33 -0.24 8.79
CA VAL A 121 -12.95 -1.50 8.34
C VAL A 121 -12.70 -1.70 6.85
N ALA A 122 -12.94 -0.67 6.04
CA ALA A 122 -12.76 -0.73 4.60
C ALA A 122 -11.29 -1.06 4.22
N ILE A 123 -10.31 -0.39 4.86
CA ILE A 123 -8.90 -0.59 4.51
C ILE A 123 -8.38 -1.98 4.88
N ARG A 124 -8.91 -2.59 5.96
CA ARG A 124 -8.62 -3.98 6.33
C ARG A 124 -9.21 -4.94 5.31
N ALA A 125 -10.45 -4.69 4.91
CA ALA A 125 -11.13 -5.48 3.90
C ALA A 125 -10.48 -5.35 2.52
N PHE A 126 -9.75 -4.26 2.25
CA PHE A 126 -8.96 -4.11 1.03
C PHE A 126 -7.89 -5.19 0.84
N ILE A 127 -7.32 -5.70 1.95
CA ILE A 127 -6.30 -6.75 1.93
C ILE A 127 -6.90 -8.14 2.21
N ASN A 128 -7.86 -8.21 3.12
CA ASN A 128 -8.39 -9.47 3.67
C ASN A 128 -9.80 -9.84 3.18
N GLY A 129 -10.46 -8.96 2.43
CA GLY A 129 -11.82 -9.16 1.91
C GLY A 129 -11.90 -10.23 0.83
N GLN A 130 -13.09 -10.40 0.25
CA GLN A 130 -13.37 -11.48 -0.70
C GLN A 130 -12.62 -11.33 -2.03
N LEU A 131 -12.55 -10.13 -2.58
CA LEU A 131 -11.88 -9.88 -3.85
C LEU A 131 -11.43 -8.42 -3.92
N THR A 132 -10.25 -8.16 -4.44
CA THR A 132 -9.69 -6.83 -4.70
C THR A 132 -8.84 -6.89 -5.95
N VAL A 133 -9.19 -6.10 -6.96
CA VAL A 133 -8.44 -6.01 -8.23
C VAL A 133 -7.89 -4.60 -8.33
N CYS A 134 -6.58 -4.42 -8.18
CA CYS A 134 -5.95 -3.09 -8.15
C CYS A 134 -4.54 -3.10 -8.74
N GLU A 135 -3.94 -1.93 -8.93
CA GLU A 135 -2.53 -1.81 -9.30
C GLU A 135 -1.62 -2.02 -8.08
N CYS A 136 -0.36 -2.42 -8.32
CA CYS A 136 0.64 -2.64 -7.27
C CYS A 136 0.83 -1.43 -6.34
N GLU A 137 0.77 -0.21 -6.89
CA GLU A 137 0.83 1.03 -6.12
C GLU A 137 -0.34 1.15 -5.13
N CYS A 138 -1.56 0.85 -5.56
CA CYS A 138 -2.76 0.91 -4.71
C CYS A 138 -2.68 -0.09 -3.56
N MET A 139 -2.22 -1.32 -3.84
CA MET A 139 -2.05 -2.32 -2.79
C MET A 139 -1.00 -1.91 -1.76
N ILE A 140 0.13 -1.33 -2.18
CA ILE A 140 1.12 -0.81 -1.24
C ILE A 140 0.54 0.33 -0.41
N LYS A 141 -0.19 1.28 -1.01
CA LYS A 141 -0.88 2.32 -0.23
C LYS A 141 -1.82 1.72 0.81
N ALA A 142 -2.57 0.67 0.46
CA ALA A 142 -3.42 -0.04 1.42
C ALA A 142 -2.61 -0.66 2.58
N VAL A 143 -1.44 -1.23 2.30
CA VAL A 143 -0.49 -1.73 3.33
C VAL A 143 -0.05 -0.60 4.27
N PHE A 144 0.30 0.57 3.74
CA PHE A 144 0.67 1.73 4.54
C PHE A 144 -0.49 2.22 5.41
N PHE A 145 -1.68 2.38 4.84
CA PHE A 145 -2.85 2.82 5.60
C PHE A 145 -3.24 1.82 6.70
N ASN A 146 -3.18 0.51 6.44
CA ASN A 146 -3.37 -0.51 7.47
C ASN A 146 -2.34 -0.40 8.62
N SER A 147 -1.09 -0.10 8.28
CA SER A 147 -0.01 0.10 9.25
C SER A 147 -0.21 1.37 10.09
N LEU A 148 -0.77 2.42 9.47
CA LEU A 148 -1.12 3.66 10.16
C LEU A 148 -2.33 3.47 11.07
N CYS A 149 -3.35 2.73 10.62
CA CYS A 149 -4.50 2.35 11.45
C CYS A 149 -4.06 1.62 12.73
N ASP A 150 -3.17 0.64 12.57
CA ASP A 150 -2.52 -0.07 13.68
C ASP A 150 -1.74 0.83 14.64
N LEU A 151 -1.14 1.89 14.12
CA LEU A 151 -0.31 2.82 14.88
C LEU A 151 -1.15 3.80 15.70
N VAL A 152 -2.19 4.38 15.08
CA VAL A 152 -3.00 5.45 15.68
C VAL A 152 -4.25 4.96 16.39
N GLY A 153 -4.68 3.73 16.09
CA GLY A 153 -5.95 3.15 16.53
C GLY A 153 -7.11 3.51 15.59
N GLU A 154 -8.13 2.65 15.55
CA GLU A 154 -9.27 2.80 14.63
C GLU A 154 -10.01 4.13 14.78
N ASP A 155 -10.28 4.58 16.00
CA ASP A 155 -11.05 5.82 16.24
C ASP A 155 -10.34 7.05 15.64
N VAL A 156 -9.03 7.15 15.85
CA VAL A 156 -8.23 8.24 15.26
C VAL A 156 -8.18 8.09 13.75
N PHE A 157 -7.95 6.87 13.27
CA PHE A 157 -7.85 6.59 11.85
C PHE A 157 -9.14 6.95 11.10
N ASP A 158 -10.29 6.58 11.64
CA ASP A 158 -11.60 6.84 11.06
C ASP A 158 -11.90 8.34 10.96
N ILE A 159 -11.42 9.14 11.93
CA ILE A 159 -11.57 10.61 11.91
C ILE A 159 -10.63 11.24 10.87
N VAL A 160 -9.34 10.93 10.93
CA VAL A 160 -8.33 11.61 10.10
C VAL A 160 -8.40 11.16 8.63
N PHE A 161 -8.90 9.96 8.36
CA PHE A 161 -9.09 9.42 7.02
C PHE A 161 -10.58 9.25 6.64
N ALA A 162 -11.47 10.10 7.15
CA ALA A 162 -12.90 10.04 6.88
C ALA A 162 -13.28 10.06 5.38
N ASN A 163 -12.40 10.61 4.52
CA ASN A 163 -12.55 10.65 3.06
C ASN A 163 -11.46 9.84 2.36
N LEU A 164 -11.11 8.66 2.89
CA LEU A 164 -10.02 7.83 2.39
C LEU A 164 -10.17 7.54 0.89
N ARG A 165 -9.09 7.79 0.15
CA ARG A 165 -8.97 7.43 -1.26
C ARG A 165 -7.65 6.73 -1.52
N ILE A 166 -7.69 5.61 -2.22
CA ILE A 166 -6.50 4.87 -2.68
C ILE A 166 -6.44 5.08 -4.19
N ALA A 167 -5.55 5.97 -4.63
CA ALA A 167 -5.40 6.31 -6.05
C ALA A 167 -4.01 5.96 -6.58
N THR A 168 -3.89 5.71 -7.88
CA THR A 168 -2.57 5.67 -8.54
C THR A 168 -2.07 7.09 -8.77
N GLY A 169 -0.94 7.45 -8.17
CA GLY A 169 -0.42 8.82 -8.23
C GLY A 169 -1.15 9.81 -7.29
N GLY A 170 -0.40 10.37 -6.35
CA GLY A 170 -0.87 11.35 -5.38
C GLY A 170 -1.86 10.83 -4.34
N GLY A 171 -2.17 11.65 -3.33
CA GLY A 171 -3.15 11.32 -2.30
C GLY A 171 -2.92 12.07 -0.98
N VAL A 172 -3.74 11.76 0.04
CA VAL A 172 -3.60 12.38 1.38
C VAL A 172 -2.23 12.07 2.00
N GLU A 173 -1.64 10.94 1.62
CA GLU A 173 -0.32 10.52 2.05
C GLU A 173 0.82 11.44 1.56
N ASP A 174 0.61 12.23 0.50
CA ASP A 174 1.59 13.23 0.07
C ASP A 174 1.87 14.28 1.16
N ALA A 175 0.92 14.49 2.08
CA ALA A 175 1.08 15.39 3.21
C ALA A 175 2.14 14.92 4.22
N PHE A 176 2.41 13.61 4.28
CA PHE A 176 3.26 13.01 5.31
C PHE A 176 4.27 11.96 4.82
N ILE A 177 4.33 11.69 3.52
CA ILE A 177 5.39 10.90 2.88
C ILE A 177 6.47 11.83 2.34
N ASP A 178 7.72 11.49 2.64
CA ASP A 178 8.87 12.07 1.97
C ASP A 178 9.08 11.33 0.65
N GLN A 179 8.98 12.08 -0.44
CA GLN A 179 9.17 11.58 -1.79
C GLN A 179 10.53 12.05 -2.31
N GLN A 180 11.39 11.11 -2.69
CA GLN A 180 12.63 11.40 -3.40
C GLN A 180 12.57 10.76 -4.79
N ARG A 181 12.53 11.61 -5.82
CA ARG A 181 12.51 11.21 -7.25
C ARG A 181 13.91 11.30 -7.87
N ILE A 182 14.90 10.74 -7.19
CA ILE A 182 16.30 10.71 -7.62
C ILE A 182 16.78 9.27 -7.53
N LYS A 183 17.77 8.88 -8.34
CA LYS A 183 18.51 7.62 -8.15
C LYS A 183 19.00 7.56 -6.70
N ILE A 184 18.52 6.59 -5.93
CA ILE A 184 19.07 6.27 -4.62
C ILE A 184 19.91 5.00 -4.66
N SER A 185 20.88 4.90 -3.75
CA SER A 185 21.64 3.67 -3.56
C SER A 185 20.83 2.66 -2.74
N GLU A 186 21.07 1.35 -2.96
CA GLU A 186 20.53 0.30 -2.09
C GLU A 186 20.94 0.53 -0.63
N SER A 187 22.14 1.07 -0.38
CA SER A 187 22.63 1.41 0.96
C SER A 187 21.76 2.46 1.69
N ASP A 188 20.98 3.25 0.96
CA ASP A 188 20.14 4.32 1.51
C ASP A 188 18.72 3.84 1.86
N CYS A 189 18.40 2.58 1.55
CA CYS A 189 17.13 1.95 1.88
C CYS A 189 17.13 1.44 3.32
N ASN A 190 16.06 1.77 4.04
CA ASN A 190 15.76 1.26 5.37
C ASN A 190 14.59 0.28 5.31
N ALA A 191 14.47 -0.59 6.31
CA ALA A 191 13.30 -1.45 6.48
C ALA A 191 12.01 -0.61 6.47
N GLY A 192 10.98 -1.11 5.79
CA GLY A 192 9.70 -0.43 5.60
C GLY A 192 9.70 0.64 4.49
N ASP A 193 10.83 0.97 3.89
CA ASP A 193 10.86 1.90 2.75
C ASP A 193 10.15 1.28 1.55
N TRP A 194 9.24 2.06 0.95
CA TRP A 194 8.68 1.74 -0.35
C TRP A 194 9.59 2.28 -1.44
N THR A 195 10.09 1.36 -2.26
CA THR A 195 10.98 1.65 -3.37
C THR A 195 10.40 1.18 -4.69
N PHE A 196 10.64 1.95 -5.76
CA PHE A 196 10.35 1.52 -7.12
C PHE A 196 11.64 1.12 -7.82
N VAL A 197 11.72 -0.14 -8.23
CA VAL A 197 12.86 -0.74 -8.92
C VAL A 197 12.54 -0.73 -10.41
N ALA A 198 13.27 0.05 -11.20
CA ALA A 198 12.97 0.23 -12.63
C ALA A 198 14.21 0.17 -13.53
N HIS A 199 13.96 0.00 -14.84
CA HIS A 199 14.96 0.02 -15.89
C HIS A 199 15.37 1.46 -16.28
N THR A 200 16.64 1.69 -16.65
CA THR A 200 17.11 2.99 -17.17
C THR A 200 16.56 3.40 -18.54
N THR A 201 16.75 4.69 -18.81
CA THR A 201 15.92 5.63 -19.58
C THR A 201 15.91 5.56 -21.11
N GLU A 202 16.72 4.76 -21.80
CA GLU A 202 16.62 4.66 -23.28
C GLU A 202 15.76 3.48 -23.75
N SER A 203 15.65 2.41 -22.97
CA SER A 203 14.82 1.25 -23.29
C SER A 203 13.51 1.18 -22.51
N ALA A 204 13.25 2.07 -21.54
CA ALA A 204 12.01 2.08 -20.77
C ALA A 204 10.76 2.30 -21.65
N LEU A 205 10.87 3.11 -22.71
CA LEU A 205 9.80 3.30 -23.72
C LEU A 205 9.61 2.03 -24.58
N GLN A 206 10.69 1.44 -25.07
CA GLN A 206 10.63 0.18 -25.84
C GLN A 206 10.12 -0.99 -25.00
N PHE A 207 10.49 -1.02 -23.72
CA PHE A 207 10.06 -2.02 -22.74
C PHE A 207 8.59 -1.85 -22.38
N ARG A 208 8.13 -0.59 -22.25
CA ARG A 208 6.71 -0.30 -22.09
C ARG A 208 5.90 -0.79 -23.28
N GLU A 209 6.37 -0.51 -24.49
CA GLU A 209 5.76 -1.00 -25.73
C GLU A 209 5.77 -2.55 -25.83
N LEU A 210 6.83 -3.21 -25.37
CA LEU A 210 6.94 -4.68 -25.35
C LEU A 210 6.03 -5.33 -24.31
N ALA A 211 5.94 -4.77 -23.10
CA ALA A 211 5.07 -5.25 -22.03
C ALA A 211 3.58 -5.04 -22.37
N GLU A 212 3.23 -3.88 -22.94
CA GLU A 212 1.88 -3.62 -23.47
C GLU A 212 1.51 -4.60 -24.60
N LYS A 213 2.46 -4.96 -25.47
CA LYS A 213 2.28 -5.98 -26.52
C LYS A 213 2.12 -7.41 -25.96
N LYS A 214 2.84 -7.77 -24.89
CA LYS A 214 2.83 -9.12 -24.29
C LYS A 214 1.73 -9.35 -23.24
N LYS A 215 1.03 -8.31 -22.78
CA LYS A 215 -0.05 -8.39 -21.79
C LYS A 215 0.34 -9.12 -20.49
N THR A 216 1.58 -8.96 -20.02
CA THR A 216 2.06 -9.52 -18.76
C THR A 216 1.57 -8.69 -17.56
N GLY A 217 1.27 -9.32 -16.43
CA GLY A 217 1.00 -8.64 -15.15
C GLY A 217 2.17 -7.76 -14.69
N GLY A 218 1.90 -6.64 -14.00
CA GLY A 218 2.90 -5.61 -13.66
C GLY A 218 3.16 -4.61 -14.79
N SER A 219 2.94 -3.31 -14.56
CA SER A 219 3.17 -2.31 -15.61
C SER A 219 4.68 -2.13 -15.89
N ALA A 220 5.17 -2.78 -16.94
CA ALA A 220 5.79 -2.15 -18.10
C ALA A 220 6.99 -1.19 -17.93
N SER A 221 7.63 -1.10 -16.75
CA SER A 221 8.92 -0.37 -16.57
C SER A 221 9.66 -0.70 -15.26
N GLY A 222 9.00 -1.33 -14.29
CA GLY A 222 9.57 -1.62 -12.97
C GLY A 222 8.60 -2.31 -12.00
N TRP A 223 9.09 -2.60 -10.79
CA TRP A 223 8.33 -3.18 -9.67
C TRP A 223 8.32 -2.25 -8.46
N ASN A 224 7.14 -2.12 -7.84
CA ASN A 224 7.04 -1.54 -6.51
C ASN A 224 7.36 -2.61 -5.45
N VAL A 225 8.28 -2.27 -4.54
CA VAL A 225 8.77 -3.19 -3.50
C VAL A 225 8.88 -2.51 -2.14
N ILE A 226 8.79 -3.29 -1.07
CA ILE A 226 9.07 -2.88 0.32
C ILE A 226 10.40 -3.48 0.75
N CYS A 227 11.29 -2.65 1.26
CA CYS A 227 12.55 -3.09 1.87
C CYS A 227 12.26 -3.78 3.22
N VAL A 228 12.76 -5.01 3.40
CA VAL A 228 12.55 -5.83 4.62
C VAL A 228 13.73 -5.77 5.56
N SER A 229 14.95 -5.80 5.01
CA SER A 229 16.19 -5.65 5.76
C SER A 229 16.89 -4.37 5.29
N GLY A 230 17.20 -3.46 6.20
CA GLY A 230 17.89 -2.21 5.91
C GLY A 230 18.72 -1.74 7.11
N GLY A 231 19.66 -0.82 6.89
CA GLY A 231 20.45 -0.19 7.95
C GLY A 231 21.44 -1.11 8.68
N GLY A 232 22.19 -1.94 7.95
CA GLY A 232 23.30 -2.74 8.52
C GLY A 232 23.44 -4.17 7.98
N ALA A 233 22.53 -4.64 7.13
CA ALA A 233 22.68 -5.92 6.43
C ALA A 233 23.74 -5.82 5.33
N LEU A 234 24.48 -6.92 5.08
CA LEU A 234 25.39 -7.03 3.93
C LEU A 234 24.67 -6.89 2.58
N GLN A 235 23.36 -7.21 2.56
CA GLN A 235 22.50 -7.11 1.40
C GLN A 235 21.07 -6.80 1.84
N ASN A 236 20.40 -5.88 1.14
CA ASN A 236 18.99 -5.62 1.41
C ASN A 236 18.13 -6.65 0.71
N THR A 237 16.99 -6.95 1.32
CA THR A 237 15.98 -7.86 0.77
C THR A 237 14.66 -7.13 0.72
N TYR A 238 13.83 -7.51 -0.24
CA TYR A 238 12.63 -6.80 -0.60
C TYR A 238 11.47 -7.76 -0.81
N LEU A 239 10.26 -7.30 -0.52
CA LEU A 239 9.02 -7.94 -0.91
C LEU A 239 8.39 -7.13 -2.03
N GLY A 240 7.90 -7.81 -3.06
CA GLY A 240 7.14 -7.20 -4.14
C GLY A 240 6.00 -8.12 -4.55
N PHE A 241 4.88 -7.51 -4.88
CA PHE A 241 3.67 -8.25 -5.25
C PHE A 241 3.88 -9.02 -6.55
N GLY A 242 3.67 -10.32 -6.51
CA GLY A 242 3.91 -11.24 -7.64
C GLY A 242 5.37 -11.68 -7.81
N LEU A 243 6.34 -11.10 -7.08
CA LEU A 243 7.74 -11.52 -7.13
C LEU A 243 8.01 -12.80 -6.30
N SER A 244 7.15 -13.09 -5.32
CA SER A 244 7.42 -14.14 -4.31
C SER A 244 6.66 -15.44 -4.55
N GLY A 245 5.89 -15.53 -5.65
CA GLY A 245 5.13 -16.73 -6.01
C GLY A 245 4.15 -17.21 -4.91
N GLY A 246 3.62 -16.28 -4.11
CA GLY A 246 2.65 -16.58 -3.03
C GLY A 246 3.24 -17.00 -1.68
N ASN A 247 4.56 -17.20 -1.56
CA ASN A 247 5.21 -17.56 -0.29
C ASN A 247 5.72 -16.34 0.51
N ALA A 248 5.54 -15.12 -0.01
CA ALA A 248 6.02 -13.87 0.60
C ALA A 248 7.49 -13.92 1.08
N ALA A 249 8.33 -14.64 0.35
CA ALA A 249 9.75 -14.78 0.65
C ALA A 249 10.54 -13.56 0.12
N PRO A 250 11.26 -12.81 0.98
CA PRO A 250 12.04 -11.66 0.55
C PRO A 250 13.08 -12.04 -0.51
N LYS A 251 13.28 -11.14 -1.48
CA LYS A 251 14.22 -11.28 -2.59
C LYS A 251 15.30 -10.22 -2.49
N THR A 252 16.53 -10.60 -2.78
CA THR A 252 17.63 -9.64 -2.99
C THR A 252 17.36 -8.81 -4.24
N LEU A 253 17.99 -7.63 -4.35
CA LEU A 253 17.88 -6.82 -5.56
C LEU A 253 18.26 -7.64 -6.81
N GLN A 254 19.30 -8.48 -6.73
CA GLN A 254 19.73 -9.35 -7.83
C GLN A 254 18.65 -10.33 -8.29
N GLN A 255 17.96 -10.98 -7.35
CA GLN A 255 16.86 -11.90 -7.67
C GLN A 255 15.68 -11.19 -8.32
N ILE A 256 15.38 -9.95 -7.89
CA ILE A 256 14.36 -9.12 -8.53
C ILE A 256 14.77 -8.85 -9.97
N LYS A 257 16.04 -8.45 -10.23
CA LYS A 257 16.53 -8.22 -11.61
C LYS A 257 16.29 -9.44 -12.50
N SER A 258 16.67 -10.62 -12.03
CA SER A 258 16.51 -11.87 -12.78
C SER A 258 15.05 -12.16 -13.11
N ALA A 259 14.13 -11.93 -12.16
CA ALA A 259 12.69 -12.09 -12.39
C ALA A 259 12.18 -11.11 -13.45
N MET A 260 12.57 -9.83 -13.38
CA MET A 260 12.16 -8.81 -14.36
C MET A 260 12.62 -9.17 -15.79
N ILE A 261 13.87 -9.62 -15.94
CA ILE A 261 14.42 -10.04 -17.24
C ILE A 261 13.64 -11.22 -17.81
N GLN A 262 13.35 -12.22 -16.97
CA GLN A 262 12.64 -13.44 -17.36
C GLN A 262 11.20 -13.13 -17.80
N GLU A 263 10.44 -12.36 -17.02
CA GLU A 263 9.04 -12.07 -17.33
C GLU A 263 8.87 -11.19 -18.58
N CYS A 264 9.80 -10.27 -18.80
CA CYS A 264 9.71 -9.36 -19.95
C CYS A 264 10.39 -9.91 -21.21
N GLY A 265 11.09 -11.05 -21.10
CA GLY A 265 11.73 -11.76 -22.21
C GLY A 265 12.91 -10.99 -22.80
N GLY A 266 13.69 -10.34 -21.94
CA GLY A 266 14.92 -9.65 -22.30
C GLY A 266 16.10 -10.61 -22.50
N ASP A 267 17.08 -10.24 -23.33
CA ASP A 267 18.37 -10.94 -23.35
C ASP A 267 19.13 -10.60 -22.05
N PRO A 268 19.40 -11.58 -21.17
CA PRO A 268 20.14 -11.35 -19.93
C PRO A 268 21.58 -10.86 -20.16
N ASN A 269 22.10 -10.96 -21.39
CA ASN A 269 23.44 -10.50 -21.76
C ASN A 269 23.47 -9.12 -22.42
N SER A 270 22.32 -8.48 -22.65
CA SER A 270 22.32 -7.14 -23.23
C SER A 270 22.87 -6.12 -22.21
N ARG A 271 23.78 -5.24 -22.64
CA ARG A 271 24.49 -4.28 -21.78
C ARG A 271 23.62 -3.10 -21.28
N GLY A 272 22.32 -3.30 -21.10
CA GLY A 272 21.37 -2.25 -20.75
C GLY A 272 20.69 -2.40 -19.38
N TRP A 273 20.80 -3.55 -18.71
CA TRP A 273 20.05 -3.83 -17.46
C TRP A 273 20.71 -3.22 -16.21
N ASP A 274 20.83 -1.90 -16.17
CA ASP A 274 21.07 -1.23 -14.90
C ASP A 274 19.73 -0.90 -14.23
N LEU A 275 19.57 -1.39 -13.01
CA LEU A 275 18.37 -1.15 -12.21
C LEU A 275 18.64 -0.04 -11.21
N TYR A 276 17.81 0.99 -11.29
CA TYR A 276 17.87 2.17 -10.44
C TYR A 276 16.69 2.11 -9.49
N LEU A 277 16.95 2.43 -8.24
CA LEU A 277 15.91 2.81 -7.30
C LEU A 277 15.55 4.25 -7.66
N HIS A 278 14.55 4.42 -8.52
CA HIS A 278 14.18 5.73 -9.04
C HIS A 278 13.46 6.58 -8.01
N PHE A 279 12.84 5.90 -7.04
CA PHE A 279 11.84 6.51 -6.20
C PHE A 279 11.78 5.84 -4.84
N ARG A 280 11.91 6.66 -3.79
CA ARG A 280 11.66 6.26 -2.40
C ARG A 280 10.51 7.04 -1.84
N ARG A 281 9.55 6.32 -1.26
CA ARG A 281 8.53 6.85 -0.36
C ARG A 281 8.83 6.36 1.05
N ARG A 282 9.11 7.30 1.95
CA ARG A 282 9.27 7.03 3.37
C ARG A 282 8.22 7.81 4.14
N LEU A 283 7.57 7.16 5.11
CA LEU A 283 6.70 7.90 6.01
C LEU A 283 7.55 8.80 6.92
N ASN A 284 7.25 10.10 6.91
CA ASN A 284 7.89 11.05 7.80
C ASN A 284 7.08 11.14 9.09
N ALA A 285 7.61 10.53 10.15
CA ALA A 285 7.01 10.46 11.47
C ALA A 285 6.54 11.84 11.99
N ASN A 286 7.37 12.87 11.85
CA ASN A 286 7.07 14.21 12.35
C ASN A 286 5.94 14.87 11.54
N ARG A 287 5.99 14.76 10.20
CA ARG A 287 4.93 15.29 9.33
C ARG A 287 3.61 14.56 9.57
N PHE A 288 3.65 13.24 9.77
CA PHE A 288 2.46 12.45 10.08
C PHE A 288 1.84 12.86 11.41
N LEU A 289 2.64 12.98 12.49
CA LEU A 289 2.14 13.44 13.80
C LEU A 289 1.54 14.84 13.73
N GLN A 290 2.20 15.75 13.01
CA GLN A 290 1.70 17.11 12.84
C GLN A 290 0.38 17.11 12.06
N TRP A 291 0.27 16.30 11.02
CA TRP A 291 -0.96 16.15 10.27
C TRP A 291 -2.10 15.57 11.13
N VAL A 292 -1.86 14.50 11.88
CA VAL A 292 -2.85 13.92 12.82
C VAL A 292 -3.30 14.95 13.86
N ARG A 293 -2.37 15.73 14.43
CA ARG A 293 -2.71 16.84 15.35
C ARG A 293 -3.63 17.87 14.71
N ASN A 294 -3.36 18.24 13.47
CA ASN A 294 -4.19 19.21 12.74
C ASN A 294 -5.58 18.66 12.46
N GLU A 295 -5.69 17.38 12.10
CA GLU A 295 -7.00 16.74 11.89
C GLU A 295 -7.79 16.57 13.20
N LEU A 296 -7.11 16.42 14.33
CA LEU A 296 -7.68 16.28 15.67
C LEU A 296 -7.69 17.60 16.49
N GLN A 297 -7.71 18.78 15.85
CA GLN A 297 -7.64 20.06 16.57
C GLN A 297 -8.63 20.15 17.75
N ILE A 298 -8.15 20.78 18.83
CA ILE A 298 -8.93 21.20 20.00
C ILE A 298 -9.79 22.39 19.56
N ILE A 299 -11.12 22.27 19.67
CA ILE A 299 -12.12 23.26 19.24
C ILE A 299 -12.63 24.03 20.45
#